data_AF-A0A967I3M6-F1
#
_entry.id   AF-A0A967I3M6-F1
#
_cell.length_a   1.000
_cell.length_b   1.000
_cell.length_c   1.000
_cell.angle_alpha   90.00
_cell.angle_beta   90.00
_cell.angle_gamma   90.00
#
_symmetry.space_group_name_H-M   'P 1'
#
loop_
_entity.id
_entity.type
_entity.pdbx_description
1 polymer ?
#
loop_
_entity_poly.entity_id
_entity_poly.type
_entity_poly.pdbx_seq_one_letter_code
_entity_poly.pdbx_strand_id
1 'polypeptide(L)'
;MLKRLRKQILRKTKGEQKEVALKNRQPQTLRRSIERQTKAIAFAEAGLHEDAQNLIRAELAEKSKVLVVGHEDTFSEPVMQYAVGLAERMGHEIVALNVSPVRTESSILEPYCDMVCEKFRARSEESVAGFRRACEEKGIPFSHMIKFGEVDRCIKEIHQEHLRVEFVVAEPESCPDEGNVTIPVFCMAR
;
A
#
# COMPACT_ATOMS: atom_id res chain seq x y z
N MET A 1 -31.13 47.13 3.07
CA MET A 1 -30.88 45.84 2.38
C MET A 1 -29.67 45.04 2.89
N LEU A 2 -28.85 45.54 3.83
CA LEU A 2 -27.64 44.83 4.33
C LEU A 2 -27.89 43.75 5.42
N LYS A 3 -29.06 43.74 6.07
CA LYS A 3 -29.40 42.75 7.11
C LYS A 3 -29.80 41.37 6.56
N ARG A 4 -30.21 41.28 5.28
CA ARG A 4 -30.57 40.00 4.63
C ARG A 4 -29.35 39.22 4.11
N LEU A 5 -28.32 39.92 3.61
CA LEU A 5 -27.06 39.30 3.18
C LEU A 5 -26.30 38.64 4.34
N ARG A 6 -26.22 39.32 5.51
CA ARG A 6 -25.53 38.77 6.70
C ARG A 6 -26.19 37.49 7.22
N LYS A 7 -27.52 37.36 7.06
CA LYS A 7 -28.29 36.18 7.49
C LYS A 7 -28.17 35.00 6.51
N GLN A 8 -27.87 35.26 5.23
CA GLN A 8 -27.52 34.22 4.25
C GLN A 8 -26.09 33.72 4.42
N ILE A 9 -25.15 34.60 4.77
CA ILE A 9 -23.75 34.22 5.05
C ILE A 9 -23.65 33.42 6.35
N LEU A 10 -24.35 33.83 7.42
CA LEU A 10 -24.40 33.06 8.69
C LEU A 10 -25.19 31.74 8.61
N ARG A 11 -26.08 31.58 7.61
CA ARG A 11 -26.78 30.30 7.38
C ARG A 11 -25.94 29.31 6.57
N LYS A 12 -25.04 29.80 5.69
CA LYS A 12 -24.14 28.93 4.90
C LYS A 12 -23.01 28.32 5.73
N THR A 13 -22.60 28.93 6.84
CA THR A 13 -21.54 28.40 7.72
C THR A 13 -22.02 27.39 8.76
N LYS A 14 -23.32 27.09 8.85
CA LYS A 14 -23.89 26.25 9.91
C LYS A 14 -24.54 24.95 9.42
N GLY A 15 -24.26 24.54 8.19
CA GLY A 15 -24.81 23.32 7.60
C GLY A 15 -23.80 22.67 6.66
N GLU A 16 -22.89 21.89 7.24
CA GLU A 16 -22.28 20.68 6.69
C GLU A 16 -21.19 20.19 7.66
N GLN A 17 -21.59 19.88 8.89
CA GLN A 17 -20.91 18.79 9.59
C GLN A 17 -21.41 17.51 8.93
N LYS A 18 -20.79 17.14 7.79
CA LYS A 18 -20.88 15.76 7.32
C LYS A 18 -20.31 14.91 8.44
N GLU A 19 -21.15 14.08 9.05
CA GLU A 19 -20.70 12.90 9.77
C GLU A 19 -19.66 12.22 8.89
N VAL A 20 -18.39 12.35 9.25
CA VAL A 20 -17.34 11.51 8.71
C VAL A 20 -17.64 10.15 9.30
N ALA A 21 -18.45 9.39 8.58
CA ALA A 21 -18.64 7.98 8.85
C ALA A 21 -17.25 7.34 8.71
N LEU A 22 -16.57 7.20 9.84
CA LEU A 22 -15.36 6.41 9.98
C LEU A 22 -15.77 4.97 9.66
N LYS A 23 -15.76 4.62 8.38
CA LYS A 23 -15.83 3.24 7.93
C LYS A 23 -14.55 2.59 8.46
N ASN A 24 -14.67 1.99 9.65
CA ASN A 24 -13.67 1.12 10.24
C ASN A 24 -13.45 -0.05 9.27
N ARG A 25 -12.52 0.16 8.33
CA ARG A 25 -12.09 -0.78 7.30
C ARG A 25 -10.90 -1.63 7.75
N GLN A 26 -10.55 -1.61 9.04
CA GLN A 26 -9.59 -2.53 9.66
C GLN A 26 -10.03 -4.01 9.84
N PRO A 27 -11.28 -4.49 9.56
CA PRO A 27 -11.65 -5.80 10.06
C PRO A 27 -11.03 -6.96 9.27
N GLN A 28 -10.52 -6.79 8.04
CA GLN A 28 -10.15 -7.94 7.22
C GLN A 28 -8.83 -8.61 7.65
N THR A 29 -7.78 -7.85 7.93
CA THR A 29 -6.48 -8.38 8.36
C THR A 29 -6.54 -8.92 9.78
N LEU A 30 -7.22 -8.19 10.67
CA LEU A 30 -7.49 -8.64 12.02
C LEU A 30 -8.35 -9.91 12.01
N ARG A 31 -9.41 -9.97 11.18
CA ARG A 31 -10.20 -11.21 11.01
C ARG A 31 -9.35 -12.35 10.50
N ARG A 32 -8.50 -12.13 9.50
CA ARG A 32 -7.62 -13.18 8.96
C ARG A 32 -6.63 -13.70 10.00
N SER A 33 -6.08 -12.81 10.84
CA SER A 33 -5.23 -13.20 11.96
C SER A 33 -6.01 -13.99 13.02
N ILE A 34 -7.20 -13.52 13.41
CA ILE A 34 -8.09 -14.23 14.34
C ILE A 34 -8.50 -15.60 13.79
N GLU A 35 -8.84 -15.70 12.50
CA GLU A 35 -9.19 -16.95 11.83
C GLU A 35 -8.04 -17.94 11.83
N ARG A 36 -6.80 -17.49 11.58
CA ARG A 36 -5.60 -18.33 11.63
C ARG A 36 -5.35 -18.85 13.04
N GLN A 37 -5.44 -17.98 14.05
CA GLN A 37 -5.30 -18.37 15.45
C GLN A 37 -6.39 -19.34 15.89
N THR A 38 -7.65 -19.07 15.51
CA THR A 38 -8.79 -19.95 15.82
C THR A 38 -8.60 -21.34 15.18
N LYS A 39 -8.09 -21.40 13.94
CA LYS A 39 -7.74 -22.66 13.28
C LYS A 39 -6.62 -23.40 14.01
N ALA A 40 -5.57 -22.70 14.44
CA ALA A 40 -4.49 -23.31 15.21
C ALA A 40 -5.00 -23.91 16.54
N ILE A 41 -5.88 -23.19 17.24
CA ILE A 41 -6.51 -23.67 18.48
C ILE A 41 -7.37 -24.89 18.20
N ALA A 42 -8.24 -24.84 17.18
CA ALA A 42 -9.10 -25.97 16.82
C ALA A 42 -8.30 -27.22 16.43
N PHE A 43 -7.19 -27.08 15.70
CA PHE A 43 -6.29 -28.20 15.40
C PHE A 43 -5.63 -28.77 16.65
N ALA A 44 -5.19 -27.91 17.59
CA ALA A 44 -4.64 -28.35 18.86
C ALA A 44 -5.69 -29.11 19.70
N GLU A 45 -6.91 -28.60 19.79
CA GLU A 45 -8.03 -29.23 20.51
C GLU A 45 -8.45 -30.58 19.89
N ALA A 46 -8.36 -30.70 18.57
CA ALA A 46 -8.63 -31.94 17.84
C ALA A 46 -7.49 -32.98 17.91
N GLY A 47 -6.40 -32.69 18.63
CA GLY A 47 -5.23 -33.57 18.73
C GLY A 47 -4.26 -33.49 17.55
N LEU A 48 -4.53 -32.64 16.55
CA LEU A 48 -3.70 -32.39 15.37
C LEU A 48 -2.58 -31.38 15.68
N HIS A 49 -1.73 -31.74 16.64
CA HIS A 49 -0.68 -30.86 17.15
C HIS A 49 0.36 -30.47 16.10
N GLU A 50 0.69 -31.37 15.17
CA GLU A 50 1.64 -31.07 14.08
C GLU A 50 1.09 -30.01 13.13
N ASP A 51 -0.19 -30.11 12.75
CA ASP A 51 -0.83 -29.13 11.87
C ASP A 51 -0.95 -27.76 12.55
N ALA A 52 -1.31 -27.73 13.83
CA ALA A 52 -1.33 -26.50 14.63
C ALA A 52 0.06 -25.84 14.70
N GLN A 53 1.11 -26.63 14.95
CA GLN A 53 2.50 -26.13 14.98
C GLN A 53 2.97 -25.64 13.61
N ASN A 54 2.64 -26.35 12.53
CA ASN A 54 2.97 -25.96 11.17
C ASN A 54 2.30 -24.64 10.79
N LEU A 55 1.05 -24.43 11.21
CA LEU A 55 0.31 -23.20 10.95
C LEU A 55 0.92 -22.00 11.68
N ILE A 56 1.26 -22.16 12.96
CA ILE A 56 1.94 -21.13 13.75
C ILE A 56 3.34 -20.84 13.21
N ARG A 57 4.10 -21.89 12.86
CA ARG A 57 5.45 -21.75 12.27
C ARG A 57 5.41 -21.01 10.94
N ALA A 58 4.46 -21.33 10.07
CA ALA A 58 4.30 -20.65 8.79
C ALA A 58 3.99 -19.15 8.97
N GLU A 59 3.17 -18.79 9.97
CA GLU A 59 2.87 -17.39 10.28
C GLU A 59 4.09 -16.64 10.81
N LEU A 60 4.88 -17.26 11.71
CA LEU A 60 6.11 -16.66 12.24
C LEU A 60 7.22 -16.56 11.16
N ALA A 61 7.26 -17.52 10.24
CA ALA A 61 8.20 -17.56 9.13
C ALA A 61 7.90 -16.56 8.02
N GLU A 62 6.70 -15.98 7.96
CA GLU A 62 6.34 -14.98 6.95
C GLU A 62 7.22 -13.74 7.11
N LYS A 63 8.07 -13.42 6.13
CA LYS A 63 9.03 -12.31 6.24
C LYS A 63 8.30 -10.96 6.36
N SER A 64 8.86 -10.06 7.19
CA SER A 64 8.44 -8.65 7.20
C SER A 64 8.71 -8.03 5.83
N LYS A 65 7.87 -7.07 5.44
CA LYS A 65 7.88 -6.48 4.10
C LYS A 65 8.16 -4.99 4.15
N VAL A 66 8.91 -4.50 3.17
CA VAL A 66 9.06 -3.09 2.84
C VAL A 66 8.14 -2.81 1.65
N LEU A 67 7.13 -1.97 1.86
CA LEU A 67 6.29 -1.46 0.77
C LEU A 67 6.98 -0.25 0.15
N VAL A 68 7.17 -0.25 -1.16
CA VAL A 68 7.80 0.84 -1.90
C VAL A 68 6.77 1.44 -2.85
N VAL A 69 6.41 2.70 -2.64
CA VAL A 69 5.41 3.41 -3.42
C VAL A 69 6.11 4.28 -4.45
N GLY A 70 5.95 3.93 -5.72
CA GLY A 70 6.51 4.65 -6.84
C GLY A 70 5.74 5.92 -7.18
N HIS A 71 6.33 6.75 -8.03
CA HIS A 71 5.69 7.92 -8.60
C HIS A 71 5.06 7.52 -9.93
N GLU A 72 3.73 7.51 -9.97
CA GLU A 72 2.95 7.03 -11.11
C GLU A 72 3.39 5.62 -11.54
N ASP A 73 3.92 5.47 -12.75
CA ASP A 73 4.35 4.23 -13.39
C ASP A 73 5.84 3.93 -13.23
N THR A 74 6.60 4.71 -12.44
CA THR A 74 8.07 4.54 -12.31
C THR A 74 8.58 4.58 -10.87
N PHE A 75 9.83 4.15 -10.69
CA PHE A 75 10.60 4.25 -9.45
C PHE A 75 11.93 4.93 -9.77
N SER A 76 12.30 5.92 -8.97
CA SER A 76 13.57 6.61 -9.08
C SER A 76 14.71 5.74 -8.57
N GLU A 77 15.88 5.89 -9.19
CA GLU A 77 17.09 5.17 -8.80
C GLU A 77 17.43 5.34 -7.30
N PRO A 78 17.36 6.55 -6.69
CA PRO A 78 17.60 6.71 -5.26
C PRO A 78 16.64 5.91 -4.39
N VAL A 79 15.36 5.84 -4.74
CA VAL A 79 14.36 5.07 -3.99
C VAL A 79 14.59 3.58 -4.13
N MET A 80 14.88 3.09 -5.34
CA MET A 80 15.22 1.68 -5.56
C MET A 80 16.45 1.27 -4.73
N GLN A 81 17.54 2.03 -4.82
CA GLN A 81 18.78 1.73 -4.08
C GLN A 81 18.55 1.76 -2.57
N TYR A 82 17.83 2.76 -2.07
CA TYR A 82 17.50 2.87 -0.65
C TYR A 82 16.64 1.69 -0.17
N ALA A 83 15.60 1.33 -0.92
CA ALA A 83 14.70 0.24 -0.57
C ALA A 83 15.41 -1.12 -0.57
N VAL A 84 16.25 -1.39 -1.58
CA VAL A 84 17.08 -2.61 -1.64
C VAL A 84 18.02 -2.66 -0.44
N GLY A 85 18.74 -1.57 -0.15
CA GLY A 85 19.65 -1.52 1.00
C GLY A 85 18.93 -1.64 2.35
N LEU A 86 17.72 -1.11 2.48
CA LEU A 86 16.90 -1.29 3.68
C LEU A 86 16.46 -2.76 3.84
N ALA A 87 15.95 -3.37 2.77
CA ALA A 87 15.47 -4.74 2.80
C ALA A 87 16.61 -5.75 3.03
N GLU A 88 17.77 -5.55 2.42
CA GLU A 88 18.97 -6.39 2.60
C GLU A 88 19.40 -6.44 4.07
N ARG A 89 19.55 -5.27 4.72
CA ARG A 89 19.99 -5.18 6.13
C ARG A 89 18.99 -5.78 7.11
N MET A 90 17.70 -5.66 6.79
CA MET A 90 16.61 -6.11 7.66
C MET A 90 16.14 -7.54 7.36
N GLY A 91 16.63 -8.16 6.29
CA GLY A 91 16.15 -9.46 5.81
C GLY A 91 14.68 -9.46 5.40
N HIS A 92 14.18 -8.31 4.93
CA HIS A 92 12.79 -8.12 4.53
C HIS A 92 12.59 -8.44 3.05
N GLU A 93 11.34 -8.69 2.66
CA GLU A 93 10.93 -8.73 1.26
C GLU A 93 10.46 -7.35 0.79
N ILE A 94 10.49 -7.12 -0.52
CA ILE A 94 10.03 -5.87 -1.13
C ILE A 94 8.71 -6.10 -1.85
N VAL A 95 7.76 -5.21 -1.58
CA VAL A 95 6.52 -5.06 -2.34
C VAL A 95 6.57 -3.71 -3.03
N ALA A 96 6.78 -3.68 -4.35
CA ALA A 96 6.71 -2.46 -5.14
C ALA A 96 5.26 -2.17 -5.55
N LEU A 97 4.82 -0.93 -5.38
CA LEU A 97 3.46 -0.49 -5.65
C LEU A 97 3.47 0.73 -6.58
N ASN A 98 2.90 0.57 -7.78
CA ASN A 98 2.51 1.68 -8.64
C ASN A 98 1.03 2.00 -8.44
N VAL A 99 0.72 3.27 -8.25
CA VAL A 99 -0.66 3.74 -8.07
C VAL A 99 -0.99 4.76 -9.13
N SER A 100 -2.03 4.48 -9.92
CA SER A 100 -2.60 5.48 -10.82
C SER A 100 -3.78 6.16 -10.15
N PRO A 101 -3.86 7.51 -10.13
CA PRO A 101 -5.00 8.23 -9.55
C PRO A 101 -6.29 8.07 -10.35
N VAL A 102 -6.23 7.48 -11.54
CA VAL A 102 -7.38 7.33 -12.44
C VAL A 102 -8.39 6.36 -11.82
N ARG A 103 -9.47 6.93 -11.28
CA ARG A 103 -10.76 6.25 -11.06
C ARG A 103 -11.83 7.06 -11.76
N THR A 104 -12.34 6.54 -12.86
CA THR A 104 -13.53 7.13 -13.48
C THR A 104 -14.68 6.19 -13.22
N GLU A 105 -15.45 6.44 -12.15
CA GLU A 105 -16.73 5.75 -11.88
C GLU A 105 -17.85 6.19 -12.87
N SER A 106 -17.49 6.82 -14.00
CA SER A 106 -18.42 7.28 -15.01
C SER A 106 -18.48 6.30 -16.17
N SER A 107 -19.62 5.65 -16.32
CA SER A 107 -19.95 4.70 -17.40
C SER A 107 -19.84 5.27 -18.81
N ILE A 108 -19.70 6.59 -18.96
CA ILE A 108 -19.62 7.28 -20.26
C ILE A 108 -18.17 7.29 -20.80
N LEU A 109 -17.18 7.15 -19.91
CA LEU A 109 -15.75 7.22 -20.26
C LEU A 109 -15.04 5.85 -20.15
N GLU A 110 -15.78 4.78 -19.89
CA GLU A 110 -15.25 3.41 -19.69
C GLU A 110 -14.20 3.00 -20.73
N PRO A 111 -14.45 3.08 -22.06
CA PRO A 111 -13.47 2.63 -23.06
C PRO A 111 -12.16 3.43 -23.05
N TYR A 112 -12.23 4.73 -22.72
CA TYR A 112 -11.05 5.57 -22.60
C TYR A 112 -10.27 5.25 -21.33
N CYS A 113 -10.98 4.95 -20.24
CA CYS A 113 -10.38 4.61 -18.96
C CYS A 113 -9.68 3.25 -19.01
N ASP A 114 -10.24 2.27 -19.72
CA ASP A 114 -9.61 0.96 -19.92
C ASP A 114 -8.29 1.10 -20.67
N MET A 115 -8.27 1.88 -21.77
CA MET A 115 -7.05 2.12 -22.53
C MET A 115 -5.97 2.83 -21.68
N VAL A 116 -6.35 3.78 -20.83
CA VAL A 116 -5.41 4.46 -19.92
C VAL A 116 -4.88 3.50 -18.86
N CYS A 117 -5.73 2.65 -18.29
CA CYS A 117 -5.32 1.63 -17.32
C CYS A 117 -4.35 0.62 -17.93
N GLU A 118 -4.62 0.14 -19.14
CA GLU A 118 -3.75 -0.81 -19.85
C GLU A 118 -2.39 -0.19 -20.18
N LYS A 119 -2.36 1.07 -20.65
CA LYS A 119 -1.10 1.78 -20.86
C LYS A 119 -0.31 1.96 -19.57
N PHE A 120 -0.97 2.32 -18.48
CA PHE A 120 -0.33 2.45 -17.18
C PHE A 120 0.26 1.12 -16.70
N ARG A 121 -0.47 0.01 -16.87
CA ARG A 121 0.01 -1.33 -16.54
C ARG A 121 1.26 -1.68 -17.33
N ALA A 122 1.20 -1.55 -18.66
CA ALA A 122 2.32 -1.88 -19.53
C ALA A 122 3.59 -1.10 -19.15
N ARG A 123 3.46 0.22 -18.89
CA ARG A 123 4.60 1.04 -18.46
C ARG A 123 5.12 0.69 -17.07
N SER A 124 4.23 0.39 -16.13
CA SER A 124 4.62 -0.03 -14.78
C SER A 124 5.34 -1.38 -14.78
N GLU A 125 4.93 -2.31 -15.64
CA GLU A 125 5.59 -3.61 -15.81
C GLU A 125 6.98 -3.48 -16.47
N GLU A 126 7.13 -2.53 -17.39
CA GLU A 126 8.43 -2.24 -18.01
C GLU A 126 9.38 -1.57 -17.01
N SER A 127 8.90 -0.57 -16.28
CA SER A 127 9.73 0.24 -15.36
C SER A 127 10.25 -0.57 -14.17
N VAL A 128 9.48 -1.57 -13.71
CA VAL A 128 9.86 -2.37 -12.53
C VAL A 128 10.97 -3.37 -12.82
N ALA A 129 11.30 -3.63 -14.09
CA ALA A 129 12.29 -4.63 -14.47
C ALA A 129 13.68 -4.37 -13.85
N GLY A 130 14.08 -3.09 -13.79
CA GLY A 130 15.33 -2.68 -13.13
C GLY A 130 15.32 -2.98 -11.63
N PHE A 131 14.21 -2.63 -10.97
CA PHE A 131 14.03 -2.86 -9.53
C PHE A 131 14.04 -4.34 -9.18
N ARG A 132 13.33 -5.16 -9.98
CA ARG A 132 13.30 -6.61 -9.82
C ARG A 132 14.71 -7.19 -9.90
N ARG A 133 15.49 -6.80 -10.91
CA ARG A 133 16.87 -7.27 -11.09
C ARG A 133 17.75 -6.92 -9.88
N ALA A 134 17.67 -5.68 -9.40
CA ALA A 134 18.42 -5.24 -8.22
C ALA A 134 18.09 -6.07 -6.95
N CYS A 135 16.84 -6.50 -6.81
CA CYS A 135 16.43 -7.37 -5.71
C CYS A 135 16.94 -8.81 -5.89
N GLU A 136 16.86 -9.34 -7.11
CA GLU A 136 17.32 -10.69 -7.46
C GLU A 136 18.82 -10.85 -7.22
N GLU A 137 19.63 -9.85 -7.61
CA GLU A 137 21.08 -9.81 -7.38
C GLU A 137 21.45 -9.90 -5.89
N LYS A 138 20.55 -9.45 -5.01
CA LYS A 138 20.71 -9.48 -3.55
C LYS A 138 19.96 -10.63 -2.86
N GLY A 139 19.29 -11.50 -3.62
CA GLY A 139 18.47 -12.59 -3.07
C GLY A 139 17.26 -12.12 -2.26
N ILE A 140 16.76 -10.90 -2.54
CA ILE A 140 15.63 -10.30 -1.85
C ILE A 140 14.34 -10.72 -2.56
N PRO A 141 13.37 -11.35 -1.87
CA PRO A 141 12.08 -11.65 -2.47
C PRO A 141 11.37 -10.36 -2.90
N PHE A 142 10.90 -10.33 -4.15
CA PHE A 142 10.32 -9.14 -4.76
C PHE A 142 8.95 -9.43 -5.37
N SER A 143 7.99 -8.58 -5.07
CA SER A 143 6.66 -8.59 -5.69
C SER A 143 6.31 -7.19 -6.19
N HIS A 144 5.53 -7.13 -7.27
CA HIS A 144 5.09 -5.87 -7.87
C HIS A 144 3.57 -5.87 -7.98
N MET A 145 2.96 -4.76 -7.59
CA MET A 145 1.53 -4.55 -7.60
C MET A 145 1.17 -3.23 -8.25
N ILE A 146 0.07 -3.25 -8.97
CA ILE A 146 -0.48 -2.09 -9.65
C ILE A 146 -1.90 -1.89 -9.12
N LYS A 147 -2.15 -0.73 -8.53
CA LYS A 147 -3.47 -0.35 -7.99
C LYS A 147 -3.93 0.97 -8.61
N PHE A 148 -5.23 1.19 -8.57
CA PHE A 148 -5.87 2.38 -9.12
C PHE A 148 -6.66 3.10 -8.02
N GLY A 149 -6.52 4.41 -7.90
CA GLY A 149 -7.15 5.24 -6.89
C GLY A 149 -6.18 6.12 -6.12
N GLU A 150 -6.64 6.57 -4.96
CA GLU A 150 -5.84 7.39 -4.03
C GLU A 150 -4.73 6.55 -3.40
N VAL A 151 -3.52 7.09 -3.36
CA VAL A 151 -2.31 6.44 -2.83
C VAL A 151 -2.53 5.90 -1.42
N ASP A 152 -3.03 6.74 -0.50
CA ASP A 152 -3.29 6.35 0.89
C ASP A 152 -4.27 5.19 1.01
N ARG A 153 -5.27 5.14 0.13
CA ARG A 153 -6.25 4.06 0.11
C ARG A 153 -5.60 2.78 -0.40
N CYS A 154 -4.78 2.85 -1.44
CA CYS A 154 -4.06 1.71 -1.98
C CYS A 154 -3.03 1.16 -0.98
N ILE A 155 -2.30 2.02 -0.26
CA ILE A 155 -1.40 1.61 0.83
C ILE A 155 -2.17 0.85 1.91
N LYS A 156 -3.34 1.36 2.33
CA LYS A 156 -4.21 0.68 3.31
C LYS A 156 -4.70 -0.67 2.79
N GLU A 157 -5.10 -0.77 1.52
CA GLU A 157 -5.53 -2.03 0.90
C GLU A 157 -4.37 -3.04 0.86
N ILE A 158 -3.17 -2.63 0.48
CA ILE A 158 -1.97 -3.49 0.48
C ILE A 158 -1.61 -3.96 1.90
N HIS A 159 -1.62 -3.05 2.87
CA HIS A 159 -1.40 -3.41 4.26
C HIS A 159 -2.45 -4.41 4.78
N GLN A 160 -3.64 -4.43 4.18
CA GLN A 160 -4.67 -5.39 4.54
C GLN A 160 -4.50 -6.75 3.88
N GLU A 161 -4.12 -6.75 2.61
CA GLU A 161 -3.91 -7.93 1.76
C GLU A 161 -2.64 -8.70 2.16
N HIS A 162 -1.57 -7.97 2.50
CA HIS A 162 -0.25 -8.48 2.85
C HIS A 162 0.02 -8.33 4.34
N LEU A 163 0.45 -9.42 4.97
CA LEU A 163 0.82 -9.40 6.38
C LEU A 163 2.22 -8.81 6.56
N ARG A 164 2.44 -8.19 7.72
CA ARG A 164 3.77 -7.74 8.17
C ARG A 164 4.45 -6.71 7.26
N VAL A 165 3.70 -5.82 6.62
CA VAL A 165 4.27 -4.58 6.06
C VAL A 165 4.74 -3.70 7.23
N GLU A 166 6.05 -3.52 7.36
CA GLU A 166 6.68 -2.84 8.50
C GLU A 166 7.08 -1.42 8.15
N PHE A 167 7.60 -1.23 6.94
CA PHE A 167 8.04 0.06 6.42
C PHE A 167 7.32 0.38 5.12
N VAL A 168 7.00 1.66 4.93
CA VAL A 168 6.57 2.23 3.66
C VAL A 168 7.62 3.25 3.23
N VAL A 169 8.23 3.04 2.08
CA VAL A 169 9.15 3.97 1.42
C VAL A 169 8.38 4.61 0.28
N ALA A 170 8.33 5.93 0.21
CA ALA A 170 7.66 6.63 -0.88
C ALA A 170 8.64 7.49 -1.67
N GLU A 171 8.30 7.78 -2.92
CA GLU A 171 9.02 8.79 -3.70
C GLU A 171 8.93 10.17 -3.03
N PRO A 172 10.03 10.93 -3.00
CA PRO A 172 9.99 12.33 -2.62
C PRO A 172 9.14 13.15 -3.61
N GLU A 173 8.40 14.14 -3.09
CA GLU A 173 7.62 15.06 -3.93
C GLU A 173 8.49 16.02 -4.75
N SER A 174 9.77 16.16 -4.39
CA SER A 174 10.75 16.94 -5.14
C SER A 174 12.14 16.31 -5.05
N CYS A 175 12.73 16.04 -6.21
CA CYS A 175 14.14 15.67 -6.33
C CYS A 175 14.92 16.96 -6.60
N PRO A 176 15.77 17.45 -5.69
CA PRO A 176 16.64 18.58 -5.99
C PRO A 176 17.67 18.18 -7.06
N ASP A 177 17.91 19.06 -8.03
CA ASP A 177 18.88 18.83 -9.13
C ASP A 177 20.32 18.59 -8.64
N GLU A 178 20.66 19.11 -7.45
CA GLU A 178 21.90 18.82 -6.73
C GLU A 178 21.62 18.73 -5.22
N GLY A 179 21.90 17.58 -4.59
CA GLY A 179 21.85 17.43 -3.14
C GLY A 179 21.27 16.10 -2.61
N ASN A 180 21.20 16.00 -1.28
CA ASN A 180 20.65 14.86 -0.55
C ASN A 180 19.15 14.72 -0.82
N VAL A 181 18.74 13.64 -1.47
CA VAL A 181 17.32 13.28 -1.65
C VAL A 181 16.76 12.82 -0.30
N THR A 182 15.73 13.51 0.19
CA THR A 182 15.04 13.10 1.42
C THR A 182 13.97 12.07 1.07
N ILE A 183 14.27 10.79 1.28
CA ILE A 183 13.34 9.71 1.00
C ILE A 183 12.41 9.53 2.22
N PRO A 184 11.09 9.76 2.09
CA PRO A 184 10.15 9.56 3.18
C PRO A 184 10.00 8.07 3.50
N VAL A 185 10.17 7.75 4.79
CA VAL A 185 9.98 6.40 5.33
C VAL A 185 9.00 6.45 6.48
N PHE A 186 7.94 5.64 6.38
CA PHE A 186 6.91 5.53 7.40
C PHE A 186 6.97 4.16 8.05
N CYS A 187 6.91 4.13 9.38
CA CYS A 187 6.69 2.89 10.11
C CYS A 187 5.19 2.66 10.23
N MET A 188 4.72 1.46 9.89
CA MET A 188 3.32 1.11 10.08
C MET A 188 3.07 0.81 11.56
N ALA A 189 2.11 1.52 12.17
CA ALA A 189 1.66 1.20 13.52
C ALA A 189 0.98 -0.18 13.52
N ARG A 190 1.39 -1.04 14.47
CA ARG A 190 0.83 -2.38 14.67
C ARG A 190 -0.50 -2.35 15.41
#